data_AF-A0A1M5CQB4-F1
#
_entry.id   AF-A0A1M5CQB4-F1
#
_cell.length_a   1.000
_cell.length_b   1.000
_cell.length_c   1.000
_cell.angle_alpha   90.00
_cell.angle_beta   90.00
_cell.angle_gamma   90.00
#
_symmetry.space_group_name_H-M   'P 1'
#
loop_
_entity.id
_entity.type
_entity.pdbx_description
1 polymer ?
#
loop_
_entity_poly.entity_id
_entity_poly.type
_entity_poly.pdbx_seq_one_letter_code
_entity_poly.pdbx_strand_id
1 'polypeptide(L)'
;MKILLKSFLLITVVIFPKDYTAQKRSDSIDTFIKHKMQELKIPGLQLAIIRNDKIEQLSSYGLANIEHQNATKNNSVFSINSMTKAFVGVAILQLQEQGKLKVDDPISKYISDIPDNWKNITFKQLLSNTSGLPNNIDQKEQVLGEGIESKNWEIVKTLPMEFSPGEKFSYNQTGYLILGKIITQLSGVHFTKFIEDNQFKPSKLLVTQFGDSNDIIDNSAGAYSTIINNDGQWINDGKLHNAFATFPLFFRTATGILSSAEDLSKWLLALQGGKLLKDKKSITELFTTIKLNNGNVGGFNKLTNGYALGWPTVVRTEHPAVAPVGGMRSSLFVYPQDHLSIVVLTNLQGSNPEWFIDEIAGYYIPDMKAENGFGLSPNMKMLYLQTRADGYQNIGSVYQKIKKKNKSFRVSEDEINSWGYQMVGRNLKNEALAVFKLNTELFPNSSNVFDSYGEILDALGSKEEAVANYKKSLLLNPDNTNAANYLKDKK
;
A
#
# COMPACT_ATOMS: atom_id res chain seq x y z
N MET A 1 -0.21 -66.03 47.80
CA MET A 1 -0.18 -65.62 46.39
C MET A 1 -1.10 -64.40 46.21
N LYS A 2 -0.54 -63.18 46.22
CA LYS A 2 -1.26 -61.93 45.95
C LYS A 2 -0.42 -61.15 44.93
N ILE A 3 -0.94 -61.04 43.71
CA ILE A 3 -0.32 -60.31 42.60
C ILE A 3 -0.73 -58.84 42.74
N LEU A 4 0.25 -57.94 42.88
CA LEU A 4 0.07 -56.49 42.81
C LEU A 4 0.06 -56.06 41.34
N LEU A 5 -1.09 -55.60 40.82
CA LEU A 5 -1.16 -54.84 39.57
C LEU A 5 -0.73 -53.39 39.85
N LYS A 6 0.34 -52.93 39.20
CA LYS A 6 0.68 -51.50 39.08
C LYS A 6 -0.08 -50.91 37.89
N SER A 7 -0.97 -49.96 38.16
CA SER A 7 -1.63 -49.16 37.12
C SER A 7 -0.66 -48.13 36.54
N PHE A 8 -0.34 -48.25 35.25
CA PHE A 8 0.36 -47.22 34.48
C PHE A 8 -0.69 -46.26 33.90
N LEU A 9 -0.64 -45.00 34.31
CA LEU A 9 -1.46 -43.92 33.74
C LEU A 9 -0.79 -43.46 32.43
N LEU A 10 -1.37 -43.82 31.28
CA LEU A 10 -0.92 -43.35 29.97
C LEU A 10 -1.45 -41.94 29.73
N ILE A 11 -0.58 -40.92 29.80
CA ILE A 11 -0.93 -39.55 29.40
C ILE A 11 -0.77 -39.47 27.89
N THR A 12 -1.88 -39.56 27.15
CA THR A 12 -1.92 -39.35 25.70
C THR A 12 -1.84 -37.85 25.43
N VAL A 13 -0.65 -37.34 25.09
CA VAL A 13 -0.49 -35.98 24.58
C VAL A 13 -1.09 -35.94 23.17
N VAL A 14 -2.27 -35.35 23.02
CA VAL A 14 -2.88 -35.07 21.71
C VAL A 14 -2.11 -33.90 21.08
N ILE A 15 -1.13 -34.21 20.26
CA ILE A 15 -0.44 -33.23 19.41
C ILE A 15 -1.37 -32.91 18.23
N PHE A 16 -2.06 -31.77 18.28
CA PHE A 16 -2.75 -31.27 17.09
C PHE A 16 -1.70 -30.86 16.03
N PRO A 17 -1.79 -31.35 14.79
CA PRO A 17 -0.79 -31.05 13.77
C PRO A 17 -0.89 -29.58 13.33
N LYS A 18 0.15 -28.79 13.63
CA LYS A 18 0.31 -27.41 13.16
C LYS A 18 0.21 -27.30 11.62
N ASP A 19 0.62 -28.36 10.92
CA ASP A 19 0.66 -28.42 9.46
C ASP A 19 -0.74 -28.38 8.81
N TYR A 20 -1.76 -28.96 9.45
CA TYR A 20 -3.13 -28.93 8.93
C TYR A 20 -3.73 -27.52 8.92
N THR A 21 -3.40 -26.71 9.93
CA THR A 21 -3.88 -25.32 10.02
C THR A 21 -3.18 -24.41 9.02
N ALA A 22 -1.88 -24.61 8.79
CA ALA A 22 -1.11 -23.88 7.78
C ALA A 22 -1.61 -24.19 6.37
N GLN A 23 -1.83 -25.47 6.04
CA GLN A 23 -2.37 -25.88 4.74
C GLN A 23 -3.75 -25.26 4.47
N LYS A 24 -4.68 -25.38 5.41
CA LYS A 24 -6.03 -24.80 5.26
C LYS A 24 -6.00 -23.28 5.08
N ARG A 25 -5.06 -22.58 5.73
CA ARG A 25 -4.86 -21.14 5.53
C ARG A 25 -4.38 -20.85 4.11
N SER A 26 -3.37 -21.58 3.63
CA SER A 26 -2.85 -21.45 2.27
C SER A 26 -3.95 -21.65 1.23
N ASP A 27 -4.78 -22.68 1.36
CA ASP A 27 -5.89 -22.95 0.44
C ASP A 27 -6.91 -21.80 0.41
N SER A 28 -7.15 -21.16 1.57
CA SER A 28 -8.07 -20.03 1.69
C SER A 28 -7.50 -18.76 1.04
N ILE A 29 -6.19 -18.51 1.21
CA ILE A 29 -5.48 -17.41 0.55
C ILE A 29 -5.44 -17.62 -0.96
N ASP A 30 -5.14 -18.84 -1.44
CA ASP A 30 -5.16 -19.16 -2.87
C ASP A 30 -6.52 -18.88 -3.50
N THR A 31 -7.60 -19.25 -2.80
CA THR A 31 -8.97 -18.96 -3.24
C THR A 31 -9.22 -17.45 -3.32
N PHE A 32 -8.84 -16.71 -2.28
CA PHE A 32 -8.95 -15.25 -2.24
C PHE A 32 -8.19 -14.58 -3.38
N ILE A 33 -6.95 -14.99 -3.63
CA ILE A 33 -6.10 -14.42 -4.68
C ILE A 33 -6.69 -14.71 -6.05
N LYS A 34 -7.15 -15.93 -6.32
CA LYS A 34 -7.83 -16.27 -7.59
C LYS A 34 -9.08 -15.42 -7.81
N HIS A 35 -9.88 -15.18 -6.76
CA HIS A 35 -11.04 -14.30 -6.85
C HIS A 35 -10.62 -12.85 -7.18
N LYS A 36 -9.63 -12.30 -6.45
CA LYS A 36 -9.12 -10.94 -6.73
C LYS A 36 -8.53 -10.83 -8.13
N MET A 37 -7.83 -11.84 -8.62
CA MET A 37 -7.32 -11.87 -10.00
C MET A 37 -8.46 -11.87 -11.03
N GLN A 38 -9.54 -12.60 -10.79
CA GLN A 38 -10.72 -12.59 -11.67
C GLN A 38 -11.43 -11.24 -11.65
N GLU A 39 -11.69 -10.70 -10.45
CA GLU A 39 -12.35 -9.40 -10.23
C GLU A 39 -11.58 -8.25 -10.91
N LEU A 40 -10.26 -8.21 -10.72
CA LEU A 40 -9.38 -7.16 -11.22
C LEU A 40 -8.77 -7.48 -12.59
N LYS A 41 -9.09 -8.65 -13.17
CA LYS A 41 -8.57 -9.16 -14.44
C LYS A 41 -7.03 -9.19 -14.50
N ILE A 42 -6.38 -9.55 -13.39
CA ILE A 42 -4.92 -9.63 -13.29
C ILE A 42 -4.42 -10.84 -14.09
N PRO A 43 -3.56 -10.65 -15.11
CA PRO A 43 -3.05 -11.76 -15.91
C PRO A 43 -2.11 -12.68 -15.14
N GLY A 44 -1.11 -12.12 -14.46
CA GLY A 44 -0.09 -12.85 -13.72
C GLY A 44 0.21 -12.20 -12.37
N LEU A 45 0.40 -13.04 -11.35
CA LEU A 45 0.64 -12.60 -9.97
C LEU A 45 1.62 -13.53 -9.26
N GLN A 46 2.53 -12.97 -8.47
CA GLN A 46 3.30 -13.66 -7.45
C GLN A 46 2.92 -13.17 -6.06
N LEU A 47 2.80 -14.11 -5.12
CA LEU A 47 2.56 -13.88 -3.71
C LEU A 47 3.71 -14.49 -2.91
N ALA A 48 4.25 -13.75 -1.95
CA ALA A 48 5.05 -14.33 -0.89
C ALA A 48 4.55 -13.86 0.49
N ILE A 49 4.49 -14.79 1.44
CA ILE A 49 4.22 -14.52 2.84
C ILE A 49 5.45 -14.89 3.65
N ILE A 50 6.01 -13.92 4.36
CA ILE A 50 7.11 -14.09 5.29
C ILE A 50 6.54 -13.92 6.69
N ARG A 51 6.71 -14.93 7.55
CA ARG A 51 6.25 -14.86 8.94
C ARG A 51 7.29 -15.43 9.88
N ASN A 52 7.57 -14.73 10.98
CA ASN A 52 8.57 -15.16 11.97
C ASN A 52 9.90 -15.55 11.31
N ASP A 53 10.43 -14.64 10.47
CA ASP A 53 11.72 -14.77 9.79
C ASP A 53 11.87 -15.97 8.84
N LYS A 54 10.75 -16.50 8.31
CA LYS A 54 10.75 -17.55 7.27
C LYS A 54 9.71 -17.27 6.19
N ILE A 55 10.00 -17.73 4.97
CA ILE A 55 9.02 -17.77 3.89
C ILE A 55 8.02 -18.89 4.22
N GLU A 56 6.79 -18.53 4.59
CA GLU A 56 5.71 -19.48 4.89
C GLU A 56 4.95 -19.89 3.63
N GLN A 57 4.85 -18.98 2.65
CA GLN A 57 4.18 -19.24 1.38
C GLN A 57 4.90 -18.52 0.24
N LEU A 58 5.03 -19.19 -0.90
CA LEU A 58 5.47 -18.64 -2.17
C LEU A 58 4.60 -19.24 -3.27
N SER A 59 3.76 -18.41 -3.89
CA SER A 59 2.78 -18.86 -4.88
C SER A 59 2.87 -18.00 -6.14
N SER A 60 2.67 -18.64 -7.29
CA SER A 60 2.63 -18.00 -8.61
C SER A 60 1.32 -18.37 -9.31
N TYR A 61 0.66 -17.40 -9.92
CA TYR A 61 -0.65 -17.56 -10.53
C TYR A 61 -0.71 -16.92 -11.92
N GLY A 62 -1.53 -17.51 -12.79
CA GLY A 62 -1.84 -16.96 -14.09
C GLY A 62 -0.67 -16.97 -15.08
N LEU A 63 -0.63 -15.96 -15.95
CA LEU A 63 0.29 -15.84 -17.08
C LEU A 63 1.28 -14.69 -16.89
N ALA A 64 2.57 -14.99 -16.96
CA ALA A 64 3.63 -14.02 -17.06
C ALA A 64 3.61 -13.31 -18.42
N ASN A 65 3.12 -13.97 -19.47
CA ASN A 65 2.91 -13.38 -20.79
C ASN A 65 1.67 -14.00 -21.46
N ILE A 66 0.73 -13.15 -21.86
CA ILE A 66 -0.55 -13.52 -22.47
C ILE A 66 -0.35 -13.96 -23.92
N GLU A 67 0.44 -13.22 -24.69
CA GLU A 67 0.66 -13.46 -26.12
C GLU A 67 1.25 -14.85 -26.40
N HIS A 68 2.12 -15.32 -25.51
CA HIS A 68 2.82 -16.60 -25.61
C HIS A 68 2.30 -17.66 -24.63
N GLN A 69 1.26 -17.35 -23.85
CA GLN A 69 0.68 -18.26 -22.85
C GLN A 69 1.72 -18.82 -21.85
N ASN A 70 2.71 -17.99 -21.50
CA ASN A 70 3.74 -18.38 -20.54
C ASN A 70 3.18 -18.26 -19.12
N ALA A 71 3.15 -19.37 -18.38
CA ALA A 71 2.73 -19.39 -17.00
C ALA A 71 3.67 -18.56 -16.11
N THR A 72 3.09 -17.88 -15.11
CA THR A 72 3.87 -17.26 -14.03
C THR A 72 4.55 -18.33 -13.18
N LYS A 73 5.84 -18.17 -12.92
CA LYS A 73 6.68 -19.06 -12.11
C LYS A 73 7.32 -18.27 -10.97
N ASN A 74 7.88 -18.94 -9.96
CA ASN A 74 8.54 -18.28 -8.83
C ASN A 74 9.75 -17.41 -9.24
N ASN A 75 10.36 -17.75 -10.37
CA ASN A 75 11.47 -16.98 -10.97
C ASN A 75 11.02 -16.02 -12.08
N SER A 76 9.72 -15.85 -12.32
CA SER A 76 9.22 -14.79 -13.20
C SER A 76 9.61 -13.42 -12.64
N VAL A 77 10.11 -12.55 -13.51
CA VAL A 77 10.70 -11.26 -13.15
C VAL A 77 9.70 -10.15 -13.44
N PHE A 78 9.23 -9.47 -12.39
CA PHE A 78 8.29 -8.36 -12.45
C PHE A 78 9.02 -7.03 -12.22
N SER A 79 8.52 -5.97 -12.86
CA SER A 79 8.95 -4.62 -12.52
C SER A 79 8.38 -4.20 -11.16
N ILE A 80 9.25 -3.85 -10.22
CA ILE A 80 8.84 -3.36 -8.89
C ILE A 80 8.71 -1.83 -8.85
N ASN A 81 9.02 -1.16 -9.96
CA ASN A 81 8.90 0.28 -10.15
C ASN A 81 9.50 1.07 -8.96
N SER A 82 8.72 1.97 -8.37
CA SER A 82 9.09 2.84 -7.25
C SER A 82 9.48 2.12 -5.96
N MET A 83 9.22 0.81 -5.80
CA MET A 83 9.78 0.05 -4.69
C MET A 83 11.32 0.03 -4.71
N THR A 84 11.94 0.36 -5.85
CA THR A 84 13.38 0.62 -5.96
C THR A 84 13.90 1.61 -4.91
N LYS A 85 13.08 2.60 -4.53
CA LYS A 85 13.44 3.61 -3.52
C LYS A 85 13.73 3.02 -2.14
N ALA A 86 13.11 1.89 -1.80
CA ALA A 86 13.37 1.17 -0.57
C ALA A 86 14.82 0.64 -0.52
N PHE A 87 15.35 0.17 -1.66
CA PHE A 87 16.75 -0.26 -1.80
C PHE A 87 17.73 0.92 -1.70
N VAL A 88 17.35 2.08 -2.26
CA VAL A 88 18.15 3.31 -2.12
C VAL A 88 18.21 3.77 -0.66
N GLY A 89 17.09 3.70 0.09
CA GLY A 89 17.06 3.96 1.53
C GLY A 89 18.04 3.07 2.31
N VAL A 90 18.04 1.77 2.02
CA VAL A 90 19.02 0.83 2.60
C VAL A 90 20.44 1.19 2.21
N ALA A 91 20.70 1.59 0.96
CA ALA A 91 22.05 1.99 0.51
C ALA A 91 22.57 3.23 1.25
N ILE A 92 21.73 4.22 1.50
CA ILE A 92 22.10 5.40 2.28
C ILE A 92 22.42 5.02 3.73
N LEU A 93 21.63 4.14 4.36
CA LEU A 93 21.95 3.68 5.71
C LEU A 93 23.17 2.75 5.77
N GLN A 94 23.47 1.99 4.71
CA GLN A 94 24.73 1.26 4.59
C GLN A 94 25.94 2.21 4.58
N LEU A 95 25.84 3.35 3.88
CA LEU A 95 26.87 4.39 3.92
C LEU A 95 26.93 5.10 5.28
N GLN A 96 25.79 5.26 5.96
CA GLN A 96 25.74 5.77 7.34
C GLN A 96 26.46 4.84 8.32
N GLU A 97 26.21 3.53 8.27
CA GLU A 97 26.90 2.55 9.13
C GLU A 97 28.40 2.46 8.83
N GLN A 98 28.82 2.81 7.61
CA GLN A 98 30.23 2.97 7.23
C GLN A 98 30.84 4.30 7.73
N GLY A 99 30.07 5.16 8.39
CA GLY A 99 30.52 6.47 8.88
C GLY A 99 30.73 7.51 7.79
N LYS A 100 30.23 7.28 6.57
CA LYS A 100 30.44 8.17 5.41
C LYS A 100 29.46 9.34 5.36
N LEU A 101 28.28 9.18 5.94
CA LEU A 101 27.26 10.21 6.03
C LEU A 101 26.38 10.04 7.28
N LYS A 102 25.57 11.04 7.59
CA LYS A 102 24.39 10.92 8.45
C LYS A 102 23.16 11.37 7.69
N VAL A 103 22.00 10.76 7.93
CA VAL A 103 20.77 11.14 7.20
C VAL A 103 20.30 12.56 7.50
N ASP A 104 20.72 13.12 8.64
CA ASP A 104 20.46 14.51 9.02
C ASP A 104 21.50 15.50 8.45
N ASP A 105 22.53 15.02 7.76
CA ASP A 105 23.50 15.92 7.14
C ASP A 105 22.86 16.68 5.96
N PRO A 106 23.21 17.96 5.78
CA PRO A 106 22.85 18.69 4.58
C PRO A 106 23.59 18.13 3.36
N ILE A 107 22.90 18.02 2.23
CA ILE A 107 23.46 17.46 0.99
C ILE A 107 24.64 18.28 0.44
N SER A 108 24.71 19.57 0.78
CA SER A 108 25.82 20.45 0.37
C SER A 108 27.20 20.01 0.88
N LYS A 109 27.26 19.16 1.92
CA LYS A 109 28.51 18.52 2.35
C LYS A 109 29.07 17.54 1.32
N TYR A 110 28.22 17.05 0.41
CA TYR A 110 28.52 15.94 -0.49
C TYR A 110 28.43 16.34 -1.96
N ILE A 111 27.57 17.30 -2.32
CA ILE A 111 27.45 17.82 -3.68
C ILE A 111 27.56 19.35 -3.67
N SER A 112 28.53 19.88 -4.41
CA SER A 112 28.83 21.33 -4.45
C SER A 112 28.13 22.06 -5.60
N ASP A 113 27.85 21.37 -6.71
CA ASP A 113 27.13 21.92 -7.87
C ASP A 113 25.61 21.89 -7.65
N ILE A 114 25.13 22.67 -6.67
CA ILE A 114 23.70 22.84 -6.37
C ILE A 114 23.34 24.30 -6.10
N PRO A 115 22.10 24.72 -6.40
CA PRO A 115 21.57 26.02 -6.00
C PRO A 115 21.66 26.28 -4.49
N ASP A 116 21.84 27.55 -4.10
CA ASP A 116 21.99 27.96 -2.69
C ASP A 116 20.80 27.53 -1.81
N ASN A 117 19.59 27.62 -2.34
CA ASN A 117 18.36 27.22 -1.64
C ASN A 117 18.23 25.70 -1.45
N TRP A 118 19.09 24.88 -2.07
CA TRP A 118 19.11 23.43 -1.86
C TRP A 118 20.11 23.01 -0.78
N LYS A 119 21.05 23.90 -0.41
CA LYS A 119 22.22 23.53 0.41
C LYS A 119 21.86 22.94 1.77
N ASN A 120 20.74 23.34 2.36
CA ASN A 120 20.29 22.89 3.68
C ASN A 120 19.35 21.68 3.64
N ILE A 121 18.99 21.19 2.46
CA ILE A 121 18.16 19.98 2.33
C ILE A 121 18.96 18.79 2.86
N THR A 122 18.32 17.95 3.68
CA THR A 122 18.94 16.77 4.27
C THR A 122 18.64 15.50 3.48
N PHE A 123 19.43 14.44 3.66
CA PHE A 123 19.11 13.13 3.08
C PHE A 123 17.75 12.61 3.56
N LYS A 124 17.41 12.86 4.83
CA LYS A 124 16.11 12.53 5.42
C LYS A 124 14.96 13.18 4.64
N GLN A 125 15.11 14.44 4.23
CA GLN A 125 14.11 15.13 3.40
C GLN A 125 14.05 14.62 1.96
N LEU A 126 15.20 14.26 1.37
CA LEU A 126 15.22 13.62 0.05
C LEU A 126 14.51 12.27 0.06
N LEU A 127 14.87 11.40 1.00
CA LEU A 127 14.32 10.05 1.11
C LEU A 127 12.84 10.04 1.45
N SER A 128 12.38 11.01 2.25
CA SER A 128 10.97 11.13 2.67
C SER A 128 10.08 11.96 1.75
N ASN A 129 10.62 12.47 0.63
CA ASN A 129 9.88 13.34 -0.31
C ASN A 129 9.32 14.61 0.35
N THR A 130 10.11 15.22 1.23
CA THR A 130 9.76 16.47 1.93
C THR A 130 10.76 17.61 1.63
N SER A 131 11.52 17.49 0.53
CA SER A 131 12.60 18.43 0.20
C SER A 131 12.11 19.76 -0.40
N GLY A 132 10.96 19.77 -1.08
CA GLY A 132 10.48 20.92 -1.84
C GLY A 132 11.19 21.14 -3.18
N LEU A 133 12.03 20.20 -3.62
CA LEU A 133 12.73 20.28 -4.90
C LEU A 133 11.75 20.28 -6.07
N PRO A 134 12.07 20.96 -7.19
CA PRO A 134 11.35 20.75 -8.45
C PRO A 134 11.53 19.32 -8.95
N ASN A 135 10.57 18.80 -9.69
CA ASN A 135 10.66 17.46 -10.28
C ASN A 135 11.49 17.45 -11.57
N ASN A 136 12.21 16.36 -11.83
CA ASN A 136 13.02 16.18 -13.05
C ASN A 136 12.29 15.41 -14.16
N ILE A 137 10.97 15.31 -14.01
CA ILE A 137 10.02 14.83 -15.00
C ILE A 137 9.01 15.95 -15.29
N ASP A 138 8.44 15.98 -16.50
CA ASP A 138 7.37 16.90 -16.86
C ASP A 138 5.98 16.38 -16.46
N GLN A 139 4.93 17.13 -16.81
CA GLN A 139 3.53 16.76 -16.55
C GLN A 139 3.06 15.53 -17.36
N LYS A 140 3.83 15.11 -18.37
CA LYS A 140 3.62 13.89 -19.16
C LYS A 140 4.46 12.71 -18.63
N GLU A 141 5.04 12.86 -17.45
CA GLU A 141 5.97 11.90 -16.82
C GLU A 141 7.23 11.60 -17.64
N GLN A 142 7.61 12.48 -18.56
CA GLN A 142 8.83 12.35 -19.34
C GLN A 142 10.01 12.94 -18.59
N VAL A 143 11.14 12.22 -18.57
CA VAL A 143 12.38 12.71 -17.96
C VAL A 143 12.89 13.93 -18.75
N LEU A 144 13.08 15.05 -18.05
CA LEU A 144 13.57 16.29 -18.66
C LEU A 144 14.96 16.11 -19.27
N GLY A 145 15.30 16.93 -20.26
CA GLY A 145 16.65 16.91 -20.85
C GLY A 145 16.90 15.74 -21.80
N GLU A 146 15.85 15.21 -22.44
CA GLU A 146 15.95 14.21 -23.53
C GLU A 146 16.68 12.92 -23.11
N GLY A 147 16.54 12.52 -21.84
CA GLY A 147 17.23 11.35 -21.31
C GLY A 147 18.75 11.51 -21.09
N ILE A 148 19.29 12.73 -21.24
CA ILE A 148 20.70 13.04 -20.98
C ILE A 148 20.85 13.62 -19.57
N GLU A 149 21.65 12.96 -18.72
CA GLU A 149 21.78 13.31 -17.30
C GLU A 149 22.25 14.75 -17.08
N SER A 150 23.26 15.21 -17.83
CA SER A 150 23.77 16.58 -17.69
C SER A 150 22.73 17.64 -18.09
N LYS A 151 22.00 17.43 -19.19
CA LYS A 151 20.89 18.31 -19.58
C LYS A 151 19.78 18.32 -18.54
N ASN A 152 19.37 17.15 -18.04
CA ASN A 152 18.38 17.01 -16.98
C ASN A 152 18.80 17.82 -15.74
N TRP A 153 20.04 17.64 -15.31
CA TRP A 153 20.60 18.31 -14.15
C TRP A 153 20.62 19.84 -14.31
N GLU A 154 21.10 20.35 -15.44
CA GLU A 154 21.12 21.80 -15.70
C GLU A 154 19.71 22.40 -15.75
N ILE A 155 18.74 21.73 -16.37
CA ILE A 155 17.35 22.21 -16.40
C ILE A 155 16.78 22.29 -14.98
N VAL A 156 16.90 21.22 -14.20
CA VAL A 156 16.24 21.12 -12.89
C VAL A 156 16.81 22.13 -11.90
N LYS A 157 18.11 22.43 -11.95
CA LYS A 157 18.74 23.49 -11.14
C LYS A 157 18.14 24.88 -11.38
N THR A 158 17.55 25.13 -12.55
CA THR A 158 16.92 26.43 -12.89
C THR A 158 15.45 26.53 -12.49
N LEU A 159 14.81 25.42 -12.14
CA LEU A 159 13.41 25.40 -11.73
C LEU A 159 13.24 25.90 -10.28
N PRO A 160 12.13 26.60 -9.97
CA PRO A 160 11.88 27.09 -8.62
C PRO A 160 11.61 25.93 -7.66
N MET A 161 11.90 26.15 -6.37
CA MET A 161 11.43 25.26 -5.31
C MET A 161 9.89 25.22 -5.31
N GLU A 162 9.31 24.05 -5.08
CA GLU A 162 7.86 23.86 -4.98
C GLU A 162 7.32 24.35 -3.62
N PHE A 163 8.11 24.20 -2.55
CA PHE A 163 7.80 24.62 -1.18
C PHE A 163 9.07 24.58 -0.31
N SER A 164 8.96 25.00 0.96
CA SER A 164 10.10 24.98 1.88
C SER A 164 10.39 23.56 2.40
N PRO A 165 11.65 23.16 2.60
CA PRO A 165 11.97 21.82 3.12
C PRO A 165 11.22 21.49 4.44
N GLY A 166 10.57 20.34 4.49
CA GLY A 166 9.75 19.84 5.60
C GLY A 166 8.33 20.41 5.67
N GLU A 167 7.93 21.34 4.79
CA GLU A 167 6.60 21.96 4.81
C GLU A 167 5.49 20.97 4.40
N LYS A 168 5.74 20.20 3.33
CA LYS A 168 4.77 19.30 2.70
C LYS A 168 5.43 18.00 2.24
N PHE A 169 4.61 17.00 1.96
CA PHE A 169 5.00 15.83 1.19
C PHE A 169 4.68 16.08 -0.30
N SER A 170 5.67 15.91 -1.17
CA SER A 170 5.50 15.93 -2.63
C SER A 170 6.46 14.92 -3.25
N TYR A 171 5.92 13.88 -3.88
CA TYR A 171 6.69 12.77 -4.41
C TYR A 171 7.61 13.21 -5.54
N ASN A 172 8.93 13.07 -5.36
CA ASN A 172 9.90 13.79 -6.16
C ASN A 172 11.05 12.89 -6.62
N GLN A 173 11.34 12.91 -7.93
CA GLN A 173 12.38 12.06 -8.53
C GLN A 173 13.77 12.72 -8.50
N THR A 174 13.84 14.06 -8.50
CA THR A 174 15.10 14.81 -8.36
C THR A 174 15.85 14.43 -7.09
N GLY A 175 15.13 14.25 -5.97
CA GLY A 175 15.74 13.80 -4.72
C GLY A 175 16.46 12.46 -4.88
N TYR A 176 15.87 11.51 -5.61
CA TYR A 176 16.49 10.20 -5.85
C TYR A 176 17.63 10.25 -6.85
N LEU A 177 17.61 11.16 -7.82
CA LEU A 177 18.78 11.45 -8.67
C LEU A 177 19.97 11.94 -7.81
N ILE A 178 19.73 12.88 -6.90
CA ILE A 178 20.78 13.38 -5.99
C ILE A 178 21.33 12.25 -5.11
N LEU A 179 20.46 11.40 -4.56
CA LEU A 179 20.88 10.24 -3.77
C LEU A 179 21.77 9.29 -4.58
N GLY A 180 21.45 9.04 -5.85
CA GLY A 180 22.27 8.23 -6.75
C GLY A 180 23.66 8.81 -7.01
N LYS A 181 23.74 10.12 -7.25
CA LYS A 181 25.01 10.85 -7.39
C LYS A 181 25.87 10.71 -6.13
N ILE A 182 25.28 10.92 -4.95
CA ILE A 182 26.00 10.85 -3.67
C ILE A 182 26.43 9.41 -3.34
N ILE A 183 25.58 8.41 -3.57
CA ILE A 183 25.97 6.99 -3.40
C ILE A 183 27.18 6.69 -4.30
N THR A 184 27.13 7.14 -5.55
CA THR A 184 28.23 6.91 -6.51
C THR A 184 29.53 7.54 -6.03
N GLN A 185 29.46 8.80 -5.59
CA GLN A 185 30.61 9.55 -5.09
C GLN A 185 31.21 8.93 -3.82
N LEU A 186 30.38 8.58 -2.84
CA LEU A 186 30.84 8.07 -1.53
C LEU A 186 31.28 6.61 -1.56
N SER A 187 30.75 5.82 -2.50
CA SER A 187 31.16 4.42 -2.68
C SER A 187 32.34 4.25 -3.63
N GLY A 188 32.58 5.19 -4.54
CA GLY A 188 33.59 5.08 -5.60
C GLY A 188 33.18 4.15 -6.75
N VAL A 189 31.94 3.65 -6.77
CA VAL A 189 31.36 2.84 -7.85
C VAL A 189 29.98 3.36 -8.20
N HIS A 190 29.49 3.11 -9.42
CA HIS A 190 28.14 3.52 -9.80
C HIS A 190 27.08 2.96 -8.84
N PHE A 191 26.03 3.74 -8.53
CA PHE A 191 25.05 3.37 -7.50
C PHE A 191 24.38 2.01 -7.75
N THR A 192 24.15 1.63 -9.01
CA THR A 192 23.59 0.31 -9.35
C THR A 192 24.51 -0.80 -8.89
N LYS A 193 25.82 -0.67 -9.16
CA LYS A 193 26.85 -1.60 -8.72
C LYS A 193 26.98 -1.64 -7.20
N PHE A 194 26.87 -0.49 -6.53
CA PHE A 194 26.86 -0.43 -5.07
C PHE A 194 25.70 -1.23 -4.48
N ILE A 195 24.47 -1.04 -4.98
CA ILE A 195 23.28 -1.77 -4.53
C ILE A 195 23.40 -3.27 -4.85
N GLU A 196 23.87 -3.63 -6.05
CA GLU A 196 24.10 -5.03 -6.43
C GLU A 196 25.09 -5.72 -5.48
N ASP A 197 26.24 -5.10 -5.22
CA ASP A 197 27.30 -5.67 -4.39
C ASP A 197 26.93 -5.72 -2.90
N ASN A 198 26.18 -4.74 -2.40
CA ASN A 198 25.89 -4.58 -0.98
C ASN A 198 24.50 -5.09 -0.59
N GLN A 199 23.62 -5.40 -1.55
CA GLN A 199 22.27 -5.88 -1.26
C GLN A 199 21.90 -7.13 -2.07
N PHE A 200 22.08 -7.14 -3.39
CA PHE A 200 21.61 -8.27 -4.22
C PHE A 200 22.44 -9.53 -3.98
N LYS A 201 23.77 -9.42 -4.18
CA LYS A 201 24.72 -10.53 -3.98
C LYS A 201 24.69 -11.08 -2.55
N PRO A 202 24.80 -10.27 -1.48
CA PRO A 202 24.76 -10.81 -0.12
C PRO A 202 23.41 -11.43 0.22
N SER A 203 22.29 -10.94 -0.33
CA SER A 203 20.97 -11.54 -0.12
C SER A 203 20.69 -12.72 -1.05
N LYS A 204 21.60 -13.05 -1.97
CA LYS A 204 21.46 -14.10 -2.99
C LYS A 204 20.20 -13.90 -3.84
N LEU A 205 19.98 -12.66 -4.29
CA LEU A 205 18.89 -12.35 -5.21
C LEU A 205 19.30 -12.81 -6.60
N LEU A 206 18.68 -13.88 -7.09
CA LEU A 206 19.17 -14.61 -8.28
C LEU A 206 18.69 -14.01 -9.59
N VAL A 207 17.52 -13.36 -9.58
CA VAL A 207 16.89 -12.79 -10.77
C VAL A 207 16.72 -11.27 -10.68
N THR A 208 17.00 -10.69 -9.51
CA THR A 208 16.89 -9.26 -9.28
C THR A 208 18.01 -8.50 -9.97
N GLN A 209 17.63 -7.53 -10.80
CA GLN A 209 18.56 -6.71 -11.55
C GLN A 209 17.99 -5.31 -11.83
N PHE A 210 18.87 -4.37 -12.18
CA PHE A 210 18.42 -3.10 -12.75
C PHE A 210 18.07 -3.29 -14.22
N GLY A 211 16.90 -2.81 -14.64
CA GLY A 211 16.45 -2.88 -16.02
C GLY A 211 15.20 -2.08 -16.33
N ASP A 212 14.89 -1.95 -17.62
CA ASP A 212 13.65 -1.39 -18.15
C ASP A 212 13.12 -2.22 -19.34
N SER A 213 12.12 -1.71 -20.08
CA SER A 213 11.52 -2.44 -21.21
C SER A 213 12.43 -2.63 -22.43
N ASN A 214 13.58 -1.96 -22.51
CA ASN A 214 14.56 -2.15 -23.60
C ASN A 214 15.63 -3.20 -23.26
N ASP A 215 15.75 -3.59 -22.00
CA ASP A 215 16.72 -4.60 -21.57
C ASP A 215 16.20 -6.02 -21.84
N ILE A 216 17.11 -6.95 -22.13
CA ILE A 216 16.79 -8.37 -22.27
C ILE A 216 16.73 -9.00 -20.88
N ILE A 217 15.54 -9.39 -20.45
CA ILE A 217 15.28 -9.89 -19.10
C ILE A 217 14.79 -11.34 -19.18
N ASP A 218 15.59 -12.27 -18.69
CA ASP A 218 15.21 -13.68 -18.59
C ASP A 218 13.99 -13.85 -17.67
N ASN A 219 13.05 -14.69 -18.11
CA ASN A 219 11.77 -14.93 -17.41
C ASN A 219 10.96 -13.66 -17.12
N SER A 220 11.12 -12.60 -17.92
CA SER A 220 10.32 -11.38 -17.79
C SER A 220 8.82 -11.69 -17.77
N ALA A 221 8.13 -11.19 -16.75
CA ALA A 221 6.68 -11.07 -16.77
C ALA A 221 6.34 -9.79 -17.55
N GLY A 222 5.78 -9.97 -18.75
CA GLY A 222 5.37 -8.87 -19.62
C GLY A 222 4.45 -7.93 -18.87
N ALA A 223 4.55 -6.63 -19.10
CA ALA A 223 3.78 -5.63 -18.38
C ALA A 223 2.52 -5.25 -19.16
N TYR A 224 1.39 -5.22 -18.46
CA TYR A 224 0.10 -4.83 -18.99
C TYR A 224 -0.47 -3.65 -18.19
N SER A 225 -1.37 -2.90 -18.82
CA SER A 225 -2.07 -1.79 -18.18
C SER A 225 -3.49 -1.66 -18.70
N THR A 226 -4.43 -1.28 -17.83
CA THR A 226 -5.73 -0.72 -18.24
C THR A 226 -5.74 0.81 -18.23
N ILE A 227 -4.62 1.42 -17.85
CA ILE A 227 -4.45 2.86 -17.74
C ILE A 227 -3.42 3.31 -18.77
N ILE A 228 -3.81 4.25 -19.63
CA ILE A 228 -2.94 4.84 -20.63
C ILE A 228 -2.69 6.31 -20.30
N ASN A 229 -1.49 6.80 -20.59
CA ASN A 229 -1.16 8.21 -20.51
C ASN A 229 -1.38 8.83 -21.90
N ASN A 230 -2.40 9.67 -22.02
CA ASN A 230 -2.72 10.42 -23.23
C ASN A 230 -2.31 11.88 -23.02
N ASP A 231 -1.10 12.25 -23.43
CA ASP A 231 -0.54 13.60 -23.34
C ASP A 231 -0.58 14.22 -21.92
N GLY A 232 -0.25 13.43 -20.90
CA GLY A 232 -0.24 13.82 -19.49
C GLY A 232 -1.55 13.54 -18.76
N GLN A 233 -2.57 13.03 -19.45
CA GLN A 233 -3.82 12.59 -18.83
C GLN A 233 -3.86 11.08 -18.71
N TRP A 234 -3.92 10.59 -17.48
CA TRP A 234 -4.13 9.17 -17.19
C TRP A 234 -5.59 8.79 -17.37
N ILE A 235 -5.87 7.92 -18.34
CA ILE A 235 -7.21 7.45 -18.68
C ILE A 235 -7.27 5.94 -18.45
N ASN A 236 -8.28 5.49 -17.69
CA ASN A 236 -8.62 4.09 -17.61
C ASN A 236 -9.72 3.79 -18.64
N ASP A 237 -9.37 3.14 -19.75
CA ASP A 237 -10.31 2.79 -20.82
C ASP A 237 -10.93 1.39 -20.65
N GLY A 238 -10.54 0.68 -19.58
CA GLY A 238 -11.00 -0.67 -19.27
C GLY A 238 -10.49 -1.76 -20.22
N LYS A 239 -9.65 -1.41 -21.21
CA LYS A 239 -9.04 -2.34 -22.15
C LYS A 239 -7.64 -2.70 -21.69
N LEU A 240 -7.22 -3.92 -21.99
CA LEU A 240 -5.88 -4.38 -21.64
C LEU A 240 -4.91 -4.00 -22.76
N HIS A 241 -3.83 -3.31 -22.39
CA HIS A 241 -2.77 -2.90 -23.30
C HIS A 241 -1.42 -3.46 -22.84
N ASN A 242 -0.50 -3.67 -23.77
CA ASN A 242 0.91 -3.82 -23.43
C ASN A 242 1.42 -2.49 -22.86
N ALA A 243 2.19 -2.57 -21.78
CA ALA A 243 2.77 -1.43 -21.11
C ALA A 243 4.30 -1.48 -21.20
N PHE A 244 4.89 -0.37 -21.60
CA PHE A 244 6.33 -0.23 -21.73
C PHE A 244 6.80 0.94 -20.88
N ALA A 245 7.92 0.76 -20.18
CA ALA A 245 8.56 1.81 -19.40
C ALA A 245 10.04 1.83 -19.77
N THR A 246 10.49 2.94 -20.33
CA THR A 246 11.88 3.16 -20.72
C THR A 246 12.38 4.42 -20.05
N PHE A 247 13.60 4.38 -19.51
CA PHE A 247 14.17 5.53 -18.81
C PHE A 247 15.70 5.44 -18.75
N PRO A 248 16.40 6.59 -18.69
CA PRO A 248 17.85 6.61 -18.67
C PRO A 248 18.41 6.03 -17.36
N LEU A 249 19.68 5.57 -17.41
CA LEU A 249 20.36 4.91 -16.29
C LEU A 249 20.34 5.73 -14.98
N PHE A 250 20.53 7.05 -15.06
CA PHE A 250 20.54 7.93 -13.88
C PHE A 250 19.19 7.99 -13.15
N PHE A 251 18.10 7.65 -13.84
CA PHE A 251 16.75 7.60 -13.27
C PHE A 251 16.49 6.30 -12.51
N ARG A 252 17.40 5.31 -12.59
CA ARG A 252 17.22 4.00 -11.95
C ARG A 252 17.34 4.00 -10.41
N THR A 253 17.52 5.15 -9.79
CA THR A 253 17.31 5.31 -8.34
C THR A 253 15.85 5.51 -7.96
N ALA A 254 15.06 6.08 -8.88
CA ALA A 254 13.64 6.32 -8.69
C ALA A 254 12.78 5.09 -9.04
N THR A 255 13.27 4.25 -9.95
CA THR A 255 12.58 3.08 -10.51
C THR A 255 13.61 2.11 -11.08
N GLY A 256 13.21 1.00 -11.71
CA GLY A 256 14.11 0.22 -12.55
C GLY A 256 14.81 -0.95 -11.86
N ILE A 257 14.44 -1.33 -10.64
CA ILE A 257 14.65 -2.71 -10.18
C ILE A 257 13.54 -3.59 -10.77
N LEU A 258 13.95 -4.74 -11.26
CA LEU A 258 13.11 -5.86 -11.66
C LEU A 258 13.43 -7.02 -10.69
N SER A 259 12.42 -7.74 -10.20
CA SER A 259 12.61 -8.76 -9.17
C SER A 259 11.51 -9.82 -9.19
N SER A 260 11.63 -10.83 -8.33
CA SER A 260 10.56 -11.80 -8.04
C SER A 260 10.14 -11.71 -6.57
N ALA A 261 8.96 -12.24 -6.24
CA ALA A 261 8.50 -12.29 -4.85
C ALA A 261 9.44 -13.12 -3.96
N GLU A 262 10.10 -14.14 -4.51
CA GLU A 262 11.10 -14.93 -3.79
C GLU A 262 12.35 -14.12 -3.45
N ASP A 263 12.90 -13.38 -4.43
CA ASP A 263 14.06 -12.53 -4.19
C ASP A 263 13.73 -11.39 -3.21
N LEU A 264 12.58 -10.72 -3.37
CA LEU A 264 12.15 -9.72 -2.40
C LEU A 264 12.00 -10.30 -0.99
N SER A 265 11.53 -11.54 -0.86
CA SER A 265 11.46 -12.24 0.43
C SER A 265 12.85 -12.45 1.04
N LYS A 266 13.83 -12.90 0.23
CA LYS A 266 15.23 -13.07 0.67
C LYS A 266 15.85 -11.74 1.08
N TRP A 267 15.58 -10.66 0.33
CA TRP A 267 16.05 -9.32 0.65
C TRP A 267 15.45 -8.82 1.97
N LEU A 268 14.15 -9.01 2.20
CA LEU A 268 13.51 -8.65 3.46
C LEU A 268 14.06 -9.43 4.65
N LEU A 269 14.30 -10.73 4.50
CA LEU A 269 14.91 -11.56 5.54
C LEU A 269 16.34 -11.11 5.84
N ALA A 270 17.11 -10.75 4.81
CA ALA A 270 18.45 -10.19 4.98
C ALA A 270 18.43 -8.80 5.66
N LEU A 271 17.46 -7.95 5.32
CA LEU A 271 17.30 -6.63 5.94
C LEU A 271 16.90 -6.76 7.42
N GLN A 272 15.77 -7.43 7.70
CA GLN A 272 15.22 -7.56 9.05
C GLN A 272 16.10 -8.41 9.97
N GLY A 273 16.81 -9.40 9.41
CA GLY A 273 17.79 -10.23 10.12
C GLY A 273 19.14 -9.57 10.38
N GLY A 274 19.32 -8.30 10.01
CA GLY A 274 20.53 -7.53 10.29
C GLY A 274 21.73 -7.84 9.38
N LYS A 275 21.51 -8.51 8.24
CA LYS A 275 22.55 -8.82 7.26
C LYS A 275 22.91 -7.61 6.39
N LEU A 276 21.91 -6.78 6.06
CA LEU A 276 22.12 -5.59 5.21
C LEU A 276 22.43 -4.32 6.01
N LEU A 277 21.86 -4.21 7.21
CA LEU A 277 22.10 -3.15 8.20
C LEU A 277 22.37 -3.81 9.54
N LYS A 278 23.57 -3.64 10.08
CA LYS A 278 24.01 -4.35 11.29
C LYS A 278 23.43 -3.74 12.56
N ASP A 279 23.19 -2.43 12.56
CA ASP A 279 22.59 -1.74 13.69
C ASP A 279 21.05 -1.79 13.58
N LYS A 280 20.40 -2.38 14.61
CA LYS A 280 18.94 -2.40 14.70
C LYS A 280 18.34 -0.98 14.75
N LYS A 281 19.11 0.02 15.21
CA LYS A 281 18.70 1.43 15.15
C LYS A 281 18.59 1.91 13.72
N SER A 282 19.46 1.48 12.81
CA SER A 282 19.35 1.81 11.37
C SER A 282 18.05 1.27 10.79
N ILE A 283 17.67 0.03 11.11
CA ILE A 283 16.39 -0.55 10.64
C ILE A 283 15.20 0.22 11.23
N THR A 284 15.28 0.57 12.52
CA THR A 284 14.25 1.39 13.18
C THR A 284 14.12 2.76 12.51
N GLU A 285 15.25 3.42 12.23
CA GLU A 285 15.30 4.70 11.54
C GLU A 285 14.76 4.61 10.10
N LEU A 286 15.10 3.53 9.37
CA LEU A 286 14.61 3.26 8.02
C LEU A 286 13.09 3.24 7.94
N PHE A 287 12.45 2.63 8.95
CA PHE A 287 11.00 2.42 9.01
C PHE A 287 10.24 3.51 9.77
N THR A 288 10.93 4.45 10.41
CA THR A 288 10.28 5.52 11.17
C THR A 288 9.68 6.56 10.22
N THR A 289 8.36 6.72 10.26
CA THR A 289 7.65 7.77 9.50
C THR A 289 8.19 9.15 9.87
N ILE A 290 8.52 9.95 8.86
CA ILE A 290 8.98 11.32 9.02
C ILE A 290 7.78 12.25 9.24
N LYS A 291 7.90 13.15 10.21
CA LYS A 291 6.93 14.22 10.46
C LYS A 291 7.33 15.47 9.70
N LEU A 292 6.32 16.17 9.17
CA LEU A 292 6.46 17.51 8.62
C LEU A 292 6.74 18.53 9.74
N ASN A 293 7.11 19.75 9.37
CA ASN A 293 7.45 20.83 10.30
C ASN A 293 6.29 21.17 11.27
N ASN A 294 5.05 20.91 10.87
CA ASN A 294 3.85 21.10 11.69
C ASN A 294 3.50 19.90 12.59
N GLY A 295 4.31 18.83 12.58
CA GLY A 295 4.10 17.61 13.36
C GLY A 295 3.18 16.57 12.71
N ASN A 296 2.54 16.89 11.59
CA ASN A 296 1.71 15.94 10.82
C ASN A 296 2.56 15.00 9.96
N VAL A 297 1.93 13.98 9.39
CA VAL A 297 2.52 13.09 8.39
C VAL A 297 1.99 13.42 6.99
N GLY A 298 2.76 13.10 5.95
CA GLY A 298 2.33 13.20 4.56
C GLY A 298 2.64 11.92 3.79
N GLY A 299 1.75 11.55 2.88
CA GLY A 299 1.84 10.35 2.06
C GLY A 299 0.91 10.43 0.85
N PHE A 300 0.71 9.31 0.16
CA PHE A 300 -0.01 9.27 -1.12
C PHE A 300 -1.52 9.35 -0.95
N ASN A 301 -2.08 8.66 0.04
CA ASN A 301 -3.52 8.51 0.21
C ASN A 301 -3.88 8.10 1.64
N LYS A 302 -5.15 7.72 1.87
CA LYS A 302 -5.66 7.33 3.20
C LYS A 302 -4.98 6.08 3.79
N LEU A 303 -4.49 5.16 2.95
CA LEU A 303 -3.81 3.95 3.37
C LEU A 303 -2.31 4.21 3.57
N THR A 304 -1.59 4.58 2.50
CA THR A 304 -0.16 4.92 2.54
C THR A 304 0.01 6.40 2.88
N ASN A 305 -0.39 6.75 4.10
CA ASN A 305 -0.57 8.13 4.57
C ASN A 305 0.68 8.79 5.18
N GLY A 306 1.80 8.06 5.26
CA GLY A 306 3.09 8.57 5.69
C GLY A 306 4.24 8.12 4.79
N TYR A 307 5.44 8.63 5.05
CA TYR A 307 6.65 8.24 4.35
C TYR A 307 7.87 8.27 5.29
N ALA A 308 8.72 7.26 5.21
CA ALA A 308 9.95 7.08 5.98
C ALA A 308 11.19 7.22 5.04
N LEU A 309 12.29 6.53 5.31
CA LEU A 309 13.51 6.68 4.52
C LEU A 309 13.51 5.82 3.25
N GLY A 310 12.69 6.21 2.26
CA GLY A 310 12.48 5.43 1.02
C GLY A 310 11.33 4.45 1.07
N TRP A 311 10.50 4.53 2.12
CA TRP A 311 9.40 3.62 2.38
C TRP A 311 8.12 4.41 2.64
N PRO A 312 7.07 4.28 1.83
CA PRO A 312 5.73 4.70 2.24
C PRO A 312 5.34 3.96 3.52
N THR A 313 4.50 4.55 4.35
CA THR A 313 4.08 3.96 5.63
C THR A 313 2.57 4.04 5.81
N VAL A 314 2.02 3.05 6.50
CA VAL A 314 0.64 3.01 6.97
C VAL A 314 0.63 3.41 8.44
N VAL A 315 0.38 4.69 8.70
CA VAL A 315 0.29 5.25 10.05
C VAL A 315 -1.11 5.03 10.59
N ARG A 316 -1.23 4.13 11.55
CA ARG A 316 -2.48 3.82 12.27
C ARG A 316 -2.14 3.19 13.62
N THR A 317 -3.11 3.15 14.52
CA THR A 317 -2.95 2.56 15.86
C THR A 317 -2.82 1.04 15.80
N GLU A 318 -3.63 0.38 14.97
CA GLU A 318 -3.69 -1.08 14.88
C GLU A 318 -2.86 -1.57 13.71
N HIS A 319 -1.85 -2.41 13.99
CA HIS A 319 -1.01 -3.05 12.96
C HIS A 319 -0.43 -2.05 11.94
N PRO A 320 0.37 -1.05 12.39
CA PRO A 320 1.06 -0.15 11.48
C PRO A 320 2.05 -0.92 10.61
N ALA A 321 2.27 -0.40 9.40
CA ALA A 321 3.13 -1.05 8.41
C ALA A 321 4.07 -0.05 7.71
N VAL A 322 5.20 -0.56 7.22
CA VAL A 322 5.90 0.07 6.10
C VAL A 322 5.49 -0.62 4.82
N ALA A 323 5.25 0.15 3.77
CA ALA A 323 4.45 -0.24 2.63
C ALA A 323 5.04 0.25 1.29
N PRO A 324 6.22 -0.21 0.85
CA PRO A 324 6.68 0.01 -0.51
C PRO A 324 5.64 -0.43 -1.54
N VAL A 325 5.29 0.51 -2.42
CA VAL A 325 4.38 0.30 -3.54
C VAL A 325 5.01 0.81 -4.83
N GLY A 326 4.58 0.27 -5.97
CA GLY A 326 5.17 0.61 -7.26
C GLY A 326 4.25 0.41 -8.46
N GLY A 327 4.02 1.49 -9.22
CA GLY A 327 3.34 1.49 -10.52
C GLY A 327 1.96 0.82 -10.53
N MET A 328 1.22 0.95 -9.42
CA MET A 328 -0.13 0.41 -9.27
C MET A 328 -0.23 -1.11 -9.53
N ARG A 329 0.87 -1.84 -9.33
CA ARG A 329 0.98 -3.29 -9.62
C ARG A 329 1.84 -4.09 -8.67
N SER A 330 2.69 -3.43 -7.89
CA SER A 330 3.62 -4.08 -6.97
C SER A 330 3.45 -3.49 -5.57
N SER A 331 3.33 -4.36 -4.57
CA SER A 331 3.21 -3.98 -3.17
C SER A 331 4.00 -4.93 -2.27
N LEU A 332 4.66 -4.36 -1.28
CA LEU A 332 5.34 -5.07 -0.21
C LEU A 332 4.97 -4.38 1.09
N PHE A 333 4.33 -5.10 2.02
CA PHE A 333 4.01 -4.57 3.33
C PHE A 333 4.80 -5.37 4.38
N VAL A 334 5.45 -4.66 5.29
CA VAL A 334 6.04 -5.22 6.51
C VAL A 334 5.24 -4.68 7.68
N TYR A 335 4.73 -5.58 8.52
CA TYR A 335 4.04 -5.30 9.78
C TYR A 335 5.02 -5.62 10.92
N PRO A 336 5.85 -4.66 11.37
CA PRO A 336 6.97 -4.98 12.25
C PRO A 336 6.51 -5.51 13.62
N GLN A 337 5.33 -5.09 14.07
CA GLN A 337 4.74 -5.51 15.35
C GLN A 337 4.16 -6.93 15.29
N ASP A 338 3.88 -7.45 14.09
CA ASP A 338 3.18 -8.72 13.89
C ASP A 338 4.08 -9.82 13.32
N HIS A 339 5.37 -9.52 13.11
CA HIS A 339 6.35 -10.42 12.47
C HIS A 339 5.85 -11.00 11.14
N LEU A 340 5.17 -10.16 10.36
CA LEU A 340 4.56 -10.52 9.08
C LEU A 340 5.08 -9.58 7.98
N SER A 341 5.46 -10.14 6.85
CA SER A 341 5.67 -9.38 5.62
C SER A 341 4.97 -10.07 4.46
N ILE A 342 4.38 -9.30 3.58
CA ILE A 342 3.62 -9.78 2.43
C ILE A 342 4.15 -9.08 1.19
N VAL A 343 4.44 -9.86 0.15
CA VAL A 343 4.84 -9.36 -1.16
C VAL A 343 3.77 -9.78 -2.16
N VAL A 344 3.21 -8.84 -2.90
CA VAL A 344 2.29 -9.07 -4.01
C VAL A 344 2.82 -8.34 -5.23
N LEU A 345 3.24 -9.10 -6.25
CA LEU A 345 3.68 -8.55 -7.54
C LEU A 345 2.67 -8.97 -8.59
N THR A 346 2.18 -8.02 -9.37
CA THR A 346 1.33 -8.29 -10.53
C THR A 346 1.95 -7.68 -11.77
N ASN A 347 1.57 -8.22 -12.92
CA ASN A 347 1.94 -7.64 -14.20
C ASN A 347 0.87 -6.69 -14.76
N LEU A 348 -0.05 -6.21 -13.93
CA LEU A 348 -1.13 -5.31 -14.35
C LEU A 348 -1.07 -3.97 -13.60
N GLN A 349 -0.67 -2.91 -14.29
CA GLN A 349 -0.85 -1.54 -13.80
C GLN A 349 -2.35 -1.23 -13.70
N GLY A 350 -2.76 -0.78 -12.52
CA GLY A 350 -4.16 -0.54 -12.16
C GLY A 350 -4.76 -1.62 -11.25
N SER A 351 -4.03 -2.72 -11.00
CA SER A 351 -4.47 -3.75 -10.04
C SER A 351 -4.33 -3.33 -8.58
N ASN A 352 -3.44 -2.37 -8.28
CA ASN A 352 -3.25 -1.73 -6.97
C ASN A 352 -3.31 -2.72 -5.78
N PRO A 353 -2.37 -3.68 -5.70
CA PRO A 353 -2.41 -4.73 -4.68
C PRO A 353 -2.37 -4.23 -3.23
N GLU A 354 -1.92 -3.01 -2.99
CA GLU A 354 -1.94 -2.36 -1.69
C GLU A 354 -3.35 -2.31 -1.08
N TRP A 355 -4.41 -2.26 -1.89
CA TRP A 355 -5.78 -2.17 -1.38
C TRP A 355 -6.33 -3.48 -0.84
N PHE A 356 -5.73 -4.62 -1.18
CA PHE A 356 -6.17 -5.93 -0.69
C PHE A 356 -5.11 -6.67 0.15
N ILE A 357 -3.93 -6.09 0.35
CA ILE A 357 -2.85 -6.74 1.12
C ILE A 357 -3.18 -6.89 2.62
N ASP A 358 -3.93 -5.94 3.19
CA ASP A 358 -4.46 -6.04 4.56
C ASP A 358 -5.45 -7.22 4.70
N GLU A 359 -6.23 -7.52 3.66
CA GLU A 359 -7.14 -8.69 3.66
C GLU A 359 -6.34 -10.00 3.72
N ILE A 360 -5.19 -10.06 3.02
CA ILE A 360 -4.26 -11.19 3.12
C ILE A 360 -3.68 -11.28 4.54
N ALA A 361 -3.29 -10.15 5.13
CA ALA A 361 -2.82 -10.09 6.52
C ALA A 361 -3.87 -10.59 7.52
N GLY A 362 -5.16 -10.35 7.26
CA GLY A 362 -6.30 -10.84 8.05
C GLY A 362 -6.40 -12.37 8.20
N TYR A 363 -5.73 -13.15 7.33
CA TYR A 363 -5.62 -14.62 7.49
C TYR A 363 -4.61 -15.03 8.58
N TYR A 364 -3.72 -14.11 8.97
CA TYR A 364 -2.66 -14.30 9.95
C TYR A 364 -2.91 -13.51 11.24
N ILE A 365 -3.57 -12.37 11.11
CA ILE A 365 -3.88 -11.41 12.18
C ILE A 365 -5.41 -11.25 12.21
N PRO A 366 -6.14 -12.06 13.01
CA PRO A 366 -7.60 -12.06 13.01
C PRO A 366 -8.21 -10.67 13.24
N ASP A 367 -7.57 -9.83 14.05
CA ASP A 367 -8.00 -8.46 14.34
C ASP A 367 -8.02 -7.56 13.11
N MET A 368 -7.22 -7.88 12.07
CA MET A 368 -7.18 -7.15 10.79
C MET A 368 -8.32 -7.50 9.83
N LYS A 369 -9.28 -8.33 10.25
CA LYS A 369 -10.45 -8.58 9.43
C LYS A 369 -11.48 -7.49 9.58
N ALA A 370 -12.10 -7.11 8.47
CA ALA A 370 -13.15 -6.11 8.49
C ALA A 370 -14.40 -6.53 9.28
N GLU A 371 -14.64 -7.83 9.47
CA GLU A 371 -15.67 -8.33 10.41
C GLU A 371 -15.38 -8.00 11.88
N ASN A 372 -14.12 -7.69 12.21
CA ASN A 372 -13.70 -7.27 13.55
C ASN A 372 -13.56 -5.74 13.66
N GLY A 373 -14.08 -5.01 12.68
CA GLY A 373 -14.06 -3.55 12.65
C GLY A 373 -12.69 -2.96 12.31
N PHE A 374 -11.82 -3.75 11.68
CA PHE A 374 -10.53 -3.25 11.20
C PHE A 374 -10.71 -2.12 10.18
N GLY A 375 -9.88 -1.08 10.28
CA GLY A 375 -9.95 0.11 9.43
C GLY A 375 -10.99 1.15 9.86
N LEU A 376 -11.84 0.85 10.84
CA LEU A 376 -12.76 1.83 11.42
C LEU A 376 -12.03 2.73 12.43
N SER A 377 -12.48 3.98 12.57
CA SER A 377 -12.03 4.83 13.67
C SER A 377 -12.38 4.21 15.03
N PRO A 378 -11.71 4.58 16.14
CA PRO A 378 -12.00 3.99 17.45
C PRO A 378 -13.48 4.09 17.87
N ASN A 379 -14.12 5.22 17.58
CA ASN A 379 -15.54 5.41 17.87
C ASN A 379 -16.42 4.55 16.95
N MET A 380 -16.13 4.51 15.65
CA MET A 380 -16.88 3.65 14.74
C MET A 380 -16.70 2.17 15.06
N LYS A 381 -15.49 1.71 15.39
CA LYS A 381 -15.21 0.34 15.78
C LYS A 381 -16.02 -0.05 17.02
N MET A 382 -16.12 0.84 18.01
CA MET A 382 -16.95 0.62 19.20
C MET A 382 -18.44 0.50 18.86
N LEU A 383 -18.97 1.40 18.03
CA LEU A 383 -20.37 1.32 17.57
C LEU A 383 -20.63 0.06 16.77
N TYR A 384 -19.73 -0.27 15.85
CA TYR A 384 -19.78 -1.45 14.99
C TYR A 384 -19.84 -2.74 15.81
N LEU A 385 -18.88 -2.95 16.71
CA LEU A 385 -18.79 -4.19 17.50
C LEU A 385 -19.99 -4.35 18.44
N GLN A 386 -20.44 -3.27 19.07
CA GLN A 386 -21.61 -3.34 19.95
C GLN A 386 -22.91 -3.55 19.18
N THR A 387 -23.04 -2.95 18.00
CA THR A 387 -24.20 -3.17 17.11
C THR A 387 -24.25 -4.60 16.60
N ARG A 388 -23.09 -5.17 16.23
CA ARG A 388 -22.98 -6.57 15.83
C ARG A 388 -23.39 -7.53 16.95
N ALA A 389 -23.05 -7.21 18.20
CA ALA A 389 -23.41 -8.03 19.36
C ALA A 389 -24.89 -7.91 19.75
N ASP A 390 -25.44 -6.69 19.76
CA ASP A 390 -26.82 -6.41 20.20
C ASP A 390 -27.86 -6.58 19.05
N GLY A 391 -27.39 -6.71 17.80
CA GLY A 391 -28.19 -6.79 16.59
C GLY A 391 -28.45 -5.44 15.93
N TYR A 392 -28.43 -5.41 14.60
CA TYR A 392 -28.51 -4.18 13.79
C TYR A 392 -29.83 -3.41 13.95
N GLN A 393 -30.94 -4.12 14.20
CA GLN A 393 -32.22 -3.50 14.52
C GLN A 393 -32.18 -2.62 15.79
N ASN A 394 -31.20 -2.85 16.67
CA ASN A 394 -31.03 -2.12 17.92
C ASN A 394 -29.99 -0.98 17.84
N ILE A 395 -29.46 -0.69 16.65
CA ILE A 395 -28.34 0.25 16.44
C ILE A 395 -28.57 1.63 17.07
N GLY A 396 -29.78 2.19 16.97
CA GLY A 396 -30.13 3.46 17.62
C GLY A 396 -30.01 3.40 19.14
N SER A 397 -30.51 2.32 19.75
CA SER A 397 -30.38 2.10 21.20
C SER A 397 -28.92 1.89 21.62
N VAL A 398 -28.14 1.16 20.80
CA VAL A 398 -26.69 0.98 21.01
C VAL A 398 -25.97 2.33 20.98
N TYR A 399 -26.20 3.14 19.96
CA TYR A 399 -25.64 4.49 19.84
C TYR A 399 -25.92 5.32 21.09
N GLN A 400 -27.18 5.37 21.53
CA GLN A 400 -27.57 6.15 22.71
C GLN A 400 -26.90 5.64 24.00
N LYS A 401 -26.78 4.32 24.17
CA LYS A 401 -26.06 3.73 25.32
C LYS A 401 -24.58 4.14 25.33
N ILE A 402 -23.91 4.06 24.18
CA ILE A 402 -22.50 4.47 24.04
C ILE A 402 -22.35 5.95 24.36
N LYS A 403 -23.19 6.80 23.74
CA LYS A 403 -23.17 8.25 23.92
C LYS A 403 -23.42 8.67 25.37
N LYS A 404 -24.31 7.97 26.07
CA LYS A 404 -24.61 8.21 27.48
C LYS A 404 -23.41 7.88 28.38
N LYS A 405 -22.70 6.79 28.09
CA LYS A 405 -21.50 6.36 28.85
C LYS A 405 -20.26 7.21 28.53
N ASN A 406 -20.11 7.63 27.27
CA ASN A 406 -19.00 8.43 26.81
C ASN A 406 -19.49 9.72 26.14
N LYS A 407 -19.47 10.83 26.89
CA LYS A 407 -19.92 12.12 26.37
C LYS A 407 -19.05 12.68 25.25
N SER A 408 -17.80 12.24 25.08
CA SER A 408 -16.94 12.63 23.96
C SER A 408 -17.14 11.78 22.71
N PHE A 409 -17.92 10.70 22.78
CA PHE A 409 -18.22 9.84 21.63
C PHE A 409 -18.84 10.63 20.47
N ARG A 410 -18.17 10.59 19.32
CA ARG A 410 -18.60 11.23 18.07
C ARG A 410 -18.27 10.31 16.91
N VAL A 411 -19.15 10.29 15.94
CA VAL A 411 -19.02 9.59 14.65
C VAL A 411 -19.42 10.58 13.58
N SER A 412 -18.85 10.49 12.38
CA SER A 412 -19.23 11.35 11.28
C SER A 412 -20.30 10.71 10.39
N GLU A 413 -20.96 11.55 9.60
CA GLU A 413 -21.89 11.12 8.57
C GLU A 413 -21.22 10.16 7.58
N ASP A 414 -20.06 10.56 7.05
CA ASP A 414 -19.30 9.80 6.06
C ASP A 414 -18.87 8.42 6.57
N GLU A 415 -18.53 8.33 7.85
CA GLU A 415 -18.13 7.08 8.50
C GLU A 415 -19.29 6.07 8.55
N ILE A 416 -20.48 6.52 8.96
CA ILE A 416 -21.68 5.68 8.99
C ILE A 416 -22.12 5.33 7.57
N ASN A 417 -22.05 6.29 6.64
CA ASN A 417 -22.44 6.07 5.26
C ASN A 417 -21.54 5.03 4.58
N SER A 418 -20.23 5.17 4.75
CA SER A 418 -19.23 4.21 4.25
C SER A 418 -19.46 2.81 4.83
N TRP A 419 -19.79 2.72 6.12
CA TRP A 419 -20.14 1.45 6.76
C TRP A 419 -21.39 0.81 6.14
N GLY A 420 -22.44 1.59 5.87
CA GLY A 420 -23.64 1.11 5.18
C GLY A 420 -23.32 0.52 3.80
N TYR A 421 -22.55 1.22 2.97
CA TYR A 421 -22.17 0.72 1.64
C TYR A 421 -21.25 -0.50 1.70
N GLN A 422 -20.32 -0.58 2.66
CA GLN A 422 -19.51 -1.78 2.88
C GLN A 422 -20.38 -3.01 3.17
N MET A 423 -21.50 -2.83 3.86
CA MET A 423 -22.44 -3.91 4.15
C MET A 423 -23.27 -4.30 2.93
N VAL A 424 -23.69 -3.32 2.12
CA VAL A 424 -24.35 -3.59 0.82
C VAL A 424 -23.43 -4.44 -0.09
N GLY A 425 -22.14 -4.10 -0.17
CA GLY A 425 -21.15 -4.87 -0.93
C GLY A 425 -20.96 -6.32 -0.45
N ARG A 426 -21.32 -6.61 0.80
CA ARG A 426 -21.31 -7.97 1.40
C ARG A 426 -22.66 -8.66 1.34
N ASN A 427 -23.63 -8.10 0.61
CA ASN A 427 -25.00 -8.58 0.53
C ASN A 427 -25.75 -8.60 1.88
N LEU A 428 -25.36 -7.73 2.83
CA LEU A 428 -26.00 -7.54 4.14
C LEU A 428 -27.00 -6.37 4.09
N LYS A 429 -27.97 -6.45 3.16
CA LYS A 429 -28.85 -5.32 2.82
C LYS A 429 -29.78 -4.90 3.96
N ASN A 430 -30.31 -5.86 4.73
CA ASN A 430 -31.22 -5.56 5.85
C ASN A 430 -30.48 -4.88 7.00
N GLU A 431 -29.25 -5.28 7.26
CA GLU A 431 -28.41 -4.68 8.28
C GLU A 431 -27.91 -3.31 7.81
N ALA A 432 -27.59 -3.15 6.52
CA ALA A 432 -27.25 -1.86 5.93
C ALA A 432 -28.42 -0.87 6.03
N LEU A 433 -29.66 -1.31 5.83
CA LEU A 433 -30.86 -0.49 6.01
C LEU A 433 -30.90 0.16 7.40
N ALA A 434 -30.62 -0.60 8.46
CA ALA A 434 -30.59 -0.07 9.82
C ALA A 434 -29.46 0.95 10.04
N VAL A 435 -28.29 0.73 9.43
CA VAL A 435 -27.15 1.66 9.47
C VAL A 435 -27.47 2.97 8.76
N PHE A 436 -28.02 2.92 7.55
CA PHE A 436 -28.44 4.12 6.82
C PHE A 436 -29.57 4.87 7.54
N LYS A 437 -30.53 4.15 8.13
CA LYS A 437 -31.56 4.77 8.97
C LYS A 437 -30.96 5.55 10.13
N LEU A 438 -30.02 4.96 10.89
CA LEU A 438 -29.30 5.66 11.95
C LEU A 438 -28.66 6.95 11.41
N ASN A 439 -28.06 6.90 10.22
CA ASN A 439 -27.41 8.06 9.62
C ASN A 439 -28.40 9.23 9.41
N THR A 440 -29.62 8.94 8.93
CA THR A 440 -30.68 9.96 8.77
C THR A 440 -31.12 10.56 10.11
N GLU A 441 -31.13 9.78 11.18
CA GLU A 441 -31.48 10.25 12.54
C GLU A 441 -30.39 11.14 13.14
N LEU A 442 -29.12 10.83 12.89
CA LEU A 442 -27.98 11.58 13.42
C LEU A 442 -27.65 12.84 12.63
N PHE A 443 -27.92 12.83 11.32
CA PHE A 443 -27.59 13.93 10.39
C PHE A 443 -28.82 14.36 9.56
N PRO A 444 -29.93 14.79 10.18
CA PRO A 444 -31.21 15.03 9.51
C PRO A 444 -31.21 16.22 8.52
N ASN A 445 -30.11 16.97 8.44
CA ASN A 445 -29.94 18.10 7.54
C ASN A 445 -29.03 17.78 6.34
N SER A 446 -28.47 16.57 6.26
CA SER A 446 -27.68 16.16 5.10
C SER A 446 -28.57 15.55 4.03
N SER A 447 -28.45 16.00 2.78
CA SER A 447 -29.15 15.35 1.67
C SER A 447 -28.62 13.93 1.42
N ASN A 448 -27.31 13.74 1.58
CA ASN A 448 -26.61 12.49 1.27
C ASN A 448 -27.12 11.31 2.10
N VAL A 449 -27.45 11.51 3.38
CA VAL A 449 -27.98 10.41 4.21
C VAL A 449 -29.36 9.93 3.77
N PHE A 450 -30.23 10.83 3.29
CA PHE A 450 -31.54 10.44 2.76
C PHE A 450 -31.41 9.82 1.37
N ASP A 451 -30.42 10.22 0.60
CA ASP A 451 -30.09 9.61 -0.69
C ASP A 451 -29.69 8.14 -0.50
N SER A 452 -28.66 7.88 0.32
CA SER A 452 -28.19 6.52 0.61
C SER A 452 -29.25 5.65 1.30
N TYR A 453 -30.10 6.22 2.16
CA TYR A 453 -31.22 5.49 2.77
C TYR A 453 -32.32 5.16 1.74
N GLY A 454 -32.60 6.08 0.81
CA GLY A 454 -33.53 5.85 -0.30
C GLY A 454 -33.06 4.73 -1.23
N GLU A 455 -31.77 4.68 -1.56
CA GLU A 455 -31.18 3.63 -2.40
C GLU A 455 -31.39 2.23 -1.82
N ILE A 456 -31.11 2.04 -0.52
CA ILE A 456 -31.26 0.73 0.11
C ILE A 456 -32.74 0.32 0.26
N LEU A 457 -33.64 1.29 0.50
CA LEU A 457 -35.08 1.05 0.55
C LEU A 457 -35.61 0.56 -0.80
N ASP A 458 -35.21 1.20 -1.90
CA ASP A 458 -35.58 0.76 -3.25
C ASP A 458 -35.01 -0.64 -3.55
N ALA A 459 -33.74 -0.87 -3.22
CA ALA A 459 -33.09 -2.17 -3.39
C ALA A 459 -33.75 -3.31 -2.59
N LEU A 460 -34.50 -3.00 -1.53
CA LEU A 460 -35.29 -3.91 -0.72
C LEU A 460 -36.79 -3.92 -1.10
N GLY A 461 -37.20 -3.16 -2.10
CA GLY A 461 -38.58 -3.12 -2.62
C GLY A 461 -39.53 -2.14 -1.90
N SER A 462 -39.03 -1.34 -0.96
CA SER A 462 -39.82 -0.35 -0.21
C SER A 462 -39.97 0.96 -0.99
N LYS A 463 -40.63 0.90 -2.15
CA LYS A 463 -40.64 1.97 -3.16
C LYS A 463 -41.24 3.30 -2.67
N GLU A 464 -42.32 3.25 -1.89
CA GLU A 464 -42.97 4.48 -1.38
C GLU A 464 -42.06 5.23 -0.41
N GLU A 465 -41.41 4.50 0.50
CA GLU A 465 -40.44 5.06 1.44
C GLU A 465 -39.19 5.57 0.71
N ALA A 466 -38.71 4.86 -0.31
CA ALA A 466 -37.60 5.32 -1.14
C ALA A 466 -37.92 6.67 -1.80
N VAL A 467 -39.09 6.80 -2.45
CA VAL A 467 -39.55 8.05 -3.06
C VAL A 467 -39.62 9.20 -2.04
N ALA A 468 -40.10 8.93 -0.82
CA ALA A 468 -40.15 9.94 0.24
C ALA A 468 -38.74 10.44 0.62
N ASN A 469 -37.77 9.52 0.72
CA ASN A 469 -36.38 9.85 1.04
C ASN A 469 -35.67 10.60 -0.08
N TYR A 470 -35.84 10.20 -1.34
CA TYR A 470 -35.31 10.97 -2.48
C TYR A 470 -35.90 12.37 -2.57
N LYS A 471 -37.21 12.55 -2.29
CA LYS A 471 -37.83 13.88 -2.20
C LYS A 471 -37.21 14.71 -1.08
N LYS A 472 -36.94 14.10 0.09
CA LYS A 472 -36.28 14.78 1.20
C LYS A 472 -34.83 15.17 0.87
N SER A 473 -34.10 14.28 0.22
CA SER A 473 -32.74 14.55 -0.27
C SER A 473 -32.71 15.75 -1.22
N LEU A 474 -33.61 15.77 -2.22
CA LEU A 474 -33.72 16.87 -3.18
C LEU A 474 -34.19 18.19 -2.55
N LEU A 475 -35.02 18.12 -1.50
CA LEU A 475 -35.40 19.31 -0.73
C LEU A 475 -34.21 19.91 0.03
N LEU A 476 -33.33 19.07 0.57
CA LEU A 476 -32.13 19.52 1.29
C LEU A 476 -31.00 19.95 0.34
N ASN A 477 -30.93 19.35 -0.84
CA ASN A 477 -29.99 19.71 -1.90
C ASN A 477 -30.66 19.59 -3.28
N PRO A 478 -31.17 20.70 -3.85
CA PRO A 478 -31.81 20.72 -5.17
C PRO A 478 -30.91 20.25 -6.32
N ASP A 479 -29.59 20.27 -6.14
CA ASP A 479 -28.61 19.84 -7.15
C ASP A 479 -28.28 18.33 -7.07
N ASN A 480 -28.96 17.58 -6.19
CA ASN A 480 -28.78 16.12 -6.13
C ASN A 480 -29.35 15.44 -7.39
N THR A 481 -28.47 15.18 -8.35
CA THR A 481 -28.82 14.56 -9.63
C THR A 481 -29.29 13.12 -9.50
N ASN A 482 -28.79 12.35 -8.52
CA ASN A 482 -29.22 10.98 -8.26
C ASN A 482 -30.70 10.95 -7.86
N ALA A 483 -31.06 11.75 -6.85
CA ALA A 483 -32.43 11.88 -6.38
C ALA A 483 -33.37 12.43 -7.47
N ALA A 484 -32.93 13.44 -8.21
CA ALA A 484 -33.71 14.00 -9.31
C ALA A 484 -33.98 12.98 -10.42
N ASN A 485 -33.01 12.16 -10.77
CA ASN A 485 -33.16 11.13 -11.81
C ASN A 485 -34.05 9.99 -11.34
N TYR A 486 -33.84 9.47 -10.14
CA TYR A 486 -34.70 8.41 -9.58
C TYR A 486 -36.18 8.82 -9.58
N LEU A 487 -36.49 10.06 -9.20
CA LEU A 487 -37.86 10.55 -9.13
C LEU A 487 -38.50 10.82 -10.50
N LYS A 488 -37.73 11.01 -11.57
CA LYS A 488 -38.27 11.16 -12.94
C LYS A 488 -38.88 9.86 -13.43
N ASP A 489 -38.27 8.72 -13.09
CA ASP A 489 -38.67 7.38 -13.55
C ASP A 489 -39.85 6.78 -12.78
N LYS A 490 -40.38 7.51 -11.79
CA LYS A 490 -41.49 7.09 -10.91
C LYS A 490 -42.73 8.01 -11.01
N LYS A 491 -42.72 8.97 -11.94
CA LYS A 491 -43.92 9.68 -12.40
C LYS A 491 -44.64 8.82 -13.43
#